data_AF-A0A934U1J9-F1
#
_entry.id   AF-A0A934U1J9-F1
#
_cell.length_a   1.000
_cell.length_b   1.000
_cell.length_c   1.000
_cell.angle_alpha   90.00
_cell.angle_beta   90.00
_cell.angle_gamma   90.00
#
_symmetry.space_group_name_H-M   'P 1'
#
loop_
_entity.id
_entity.type
_entity.pdbx_description
1 polymer ?
#
loop_
_entity_poly.entity_id
_entity_poly.type
_entity_poly.pdbx_seq_one_letter_code
_entity_poly.pdbx_strand_id
1 'polypeptide(L)'
;MYQFYYADAAKVKKQPRYDKSVTSEYEITAVRPTMWEEHCLECSAPVCFGNCVHFIPRSDGRCMRFENGICVQPNDKGCCGQSARVKFRKWANMMTIIYPAMLDKAEYRALTEKNQKLGKKLQGIADSKMPVKVKWESIRTTEFLRRRKLRGLSGEDNHPDAFIFHGYSFEEKAFNLILEIYDDHTTVFKSSLRLEPGENLIILDDSKMTKACATANYLVKIYPENDLEAEIDILWCDFVKGHRIVSDTPASKVKCVVWDLDNTVWSGTLIETDNPDELQLNDGIIDTIKALDERGIIQSIASKNDYDLAWPIVEKLGISDYFIYPQIHWNAKSGSLEQIAKSLNIGIDTFALIDDSAFERNQVQSALPQVRVYDVTDVSKLLSRAEFDVLITDESKNRRAMYKAEEKRNQLMQSADNGDTIDFLRKCHLSIELFEPQTEDEKLRCYELLVRTNQLNLSGKKYTPEEYEDVLARENHTNFAFSCKDDFGSYGIVGFGQYRVENQQLIFTEFAMSCRVAGKYVESALFSSLLEKENCAQGLFSVSKTKKNILLRNTLQSIGFEIENQDSNMIQFRFSLDLLNKDIVGVLL
;
A
#
# COMPACT_ATOMS: atom_id res chain seq x y z
N MET A 1 19.40 -14.39 -5.67
CA MET A 1 20.84 -14.53 -6.07
C MET A 1 21.04 -14.10 -7.53
N TYR A 2 22.29 -13.83 -7.96
CA TYR A 2 22.58 -13.21 -9.27
C TYR A 2 23.73 -13.88 -10.06
N GLN A 3 23.62 -13.88 -11.39
CA GLN A 3 24.65 -14.36 -12.33
C GLN A 3 25.66 -13.25 -12.63
N PHE A 4 26.58 -13.00 -11.70
CA PHE A 4 27.47 -11.83 -11.75
C PHE A 4 28.83 -12.07 -12.42
N TYR A 5 29.13 -13.27 -12.90
CA TYR A 5 30.49 -13.62 -13.36
C TYR A 5 30.87 -13.07 -14.75
N TYR A 6 29.99 -12.30 -15.38
CA TYR A 6 30.30 -11.47 -16.54
C TYR A 6 30.44 -9.98 -16.18
N ALA A 7 30.34 -9.65 -14.91
CA ALA A 7 30.27 -8.27 -14.46
C ALA A 7 31.63 -7.59 -14.50
N ASP A 8 31.66 -6.35 -15.01
CA ASP A 8 32.82 -5.47 -14.93
C ASP A 8 32.72 -4.61 -13.65
N ALA A 9 33.06 -5.21 -12.52
CA ALA A 9 32.91 -4.60 -11.19
C ALA A 9 33.74 -3.31 -11.00
N ALA A 10 34.76 -3.07 -11.84
CA ALA A 10 35.60 -1.88 -11.76
C ALA A 10 34.87 -0.60 -12.20
N LYS A 11 33.76 -0.71 -12.93
CA LYS A 11 32.99 0.42 -13.46
C LYS A 11 31.78 0.80 -12.62
N VAL A 12 31.62 0.18 -11.46
CA VAL A 12 30.44 0.36 -10.62
C VAL A 12 30.61 1.60 -9.76
N LYS A 13 29.73 2.58 -9.91
CA LYS A 13 29.75 3.81 -9.10
C LYS A 13 29.43 3.48 -7.63
N LYS A 14 29.81 4.39 -6.72
CA LYS A 14 29.54 4.28 -5.28
C LYS A 14 28.05 4.02 -5.01
N GLN A 15 27.75 3.17 -4.03
CA GLN A 15 26.37 2.93 -3.59
C GLN A 15 25.77 4.21 -2.96
N PRO A 16 24.49 4.52 -3.25
CA PRO A 16 23.75 5.55 -2.52
C PRO A 16 23.51 5.12 -1.07
N ARG A 17 23.02 6.06 -0.26
CA ARG A 17 22.52 5.75 1.09
C ARG A 17 21.11 5.15 0.96
N TYR A 18 20.86 4.08 1.72
CA TYR A 18 19.56 3.41 1.81
C TYR A 18 18.99 3.62 3.21
N ASP A 19 17.86 4.29 3.30
CA ASP A 19 17.19 4.61 4.57
C ASP A 19 16.06 3.61 4.88
N LYS A 20 15.49 2.94 3.87
CA LYS A 20 14.45 1.93 4.06
C LYS A 20 15.05 0.57 4.39
N SER A 21 14.25 -0.29 5.00
CA SER A 21 14.64 -1.67 5.32
C SER A 21 13.44 -2.59 5.23
N VAL A 22 13.57 -3.68 4.48
CA VAL A 22 12.52 -4.72 4.40
C VAL A 22 12.20 -5.26 5.80
N THR A 23 13.22 -5.49 6.63
CA THR A 23 13.04 -6.07 7.97
C THR A 23 12.36 -5.15 8.97
N SER A 24 12.17 -3.86 8.66
CA SER A 24 11.35 -2.96 9.49
C SER A 24 9.88 -2.94 9.11
N GLU A 25 9.52 -3.50 7.95
CA GLU A 25 8.14 -3.49 7.44
C GLU A 25 7.55 -4.89 7.25
N TYR A 26 8.41 -5.92 7.18
CA TYR A 26 8.01 -7.29 6.94
C TYR A 26 8.88 -8.27 7.74
N GLU A 27 8.23 -9.12 8.53
CA GLU A 27 8.89 -10.25 9.16
C GLU A 27 8.94 -11.41 8.17
N ILE A 28 10.11 -11.63 7.58
CA ILE A 28 10.35 -12.74 6.65
C ILE A 28 10.62 -14.02 7.45
N THR A 29 10.06 -15.16 7.04
CA THR A 29 10.34 -16.49 7.63
C THR A 29 11.09 -17.39 6.64
N ALA A 30 10.76 -17.32 5.35
CA ALA A 30 11.43 -18.06 4.28
C ALA A 30 11.54 -17.23 3.00
N VAL A 31 12.49 -17.59 2.13
CA VAL A 31 12.77 -16.92 0.86
C VAL A 31 12.86 -17.95 -0.27
N ARG A 32 12.24 -17.66 -1.41
CA ARG A 32 12.42 -18.50 -2.60
C ARG A 32 13.81 -18.28 -3.16
N PRO A 33 14.57 -19.35 -3.45
CA PRO A 33 15.78 -19.19 -4.22
C PRO A 33 15.48 -18.51 -5.55
N THR A 34 16.12 -17.37 -5.82
CA THR A 34 16.12 -16.72 -7.13
C THR A 34 17.51 -16.84 -7.74
N MET A 35 17.57 -17.12 -9.02
CA MET A 35 18.81 -17.10 -9.80
C MET A 35 18.60 -16.16 -10.98
N TRP A 36 18.81 -14.87 -10.76
CA TRP A 36 18.59 -13.84 -11.76
C TRP A 36 19.73 -13.82 -12.77
N GLU A 37 19.35 -13.90 -14.05
CA GLU A 37 20.24 -13.99 -15.20
C GLU A 37 19.88 -12.94 -16.24
N GLU A 38 20.84 -12.55 -17.07
CA GLU A 38 20.59 -11.60 -18.15
C GLU A 38 19.89 -12.26 -19.34
N HIS A 39 18.71 -11.77 -19.69
CA HIS A 39 17.92 -12.21 -20.82
C HIS A 39 17.45 -11.01 -21.66
N CYS A 40 16.89 -11.31 -22.82
CA CYS A 40 16.37 -10.30 -23.74
C CYS A 40 14.95 -10.69 -24.16
N LEU A 41 14.03 -9.72 -24.17
CA LEU A 41 12.61 -9.94 -24.44
C LEU A 41 12.37 -10.42 -25.87
N GLU A 42 13.14 -9.89 -26.82
CA GLU A 42 13.05 -10.16 -28.27
C GLU A 42 14.06 -11.23 -28.75
N CYS A 43 14.60 -12.04 -27.84
CA CYS A 43 15.75 -12.89 -28.14
C CYS A 43 15.41 -14.13 -28.98
N SER A 44 15.89 -14.17 -30.23
CA SER A 44 15.87 -15.35 -31.11
C SER A 44 17.25 -16.01 -31.26
N ALA A 45 17.95 -16.24 -30.15
CA ALA A 45 19.28 -16.86 -30.19
C ALA A 45 19.26 -18.26 -30.85
N PRO A 46 20.25 -18.62 -31.68
CA PRO A 46 21.48 -17.88 -31.97
C PRO A 46 21.36 -16.86 -33.11
N VAL A 47 20.24 -16.83 -33.85
CA VAL A 47 20.05 -15.99 -35.05
C VAL A 47 20.24 -14.51 -34.73
N CYS A 48 19.79 -14.08 -33.55
CA CYS A 48 19.93 -12.69 -33.12
C CYS A 48 21.39 -12.21 -32.98
N PHE A 49 22.39 -13.10 -32.92
CA PHE A 49 23.80 -12.69 -32.79
C PHE A 49 24.39 -12.12 -34.08
N GLY A 50 23.79 -12.40 -35.24
CA GLY A 50 24.23 -11.83 -36.53
C GLY A 50 23.33 -10.70 -37.03
N ASN A 51 22.06 -10.71 -36.66
CA ASN A 51 21.03 -9.87 -37.31
C ASN A 51 20.42 -8.79 -36.40
N CYS A 52 20.64 -8.85 -35.08
CA CYS A 52 20.05 -7.87 -34.16
C CYS A 52 20.86 -6.57 -34.16
N VAL A 53 20.19 -5.45 -34.42
CA VAL A 53 20.78 -4.10 -34.40
C VAL A 53 21.28 -3.67 -33.01
N HIS A 54 20.78 -4.31 -31.95
CA HIS A 54 21.20 -4.05 -30.57
C HIS A 54 22.20 -5.10 -30.03
N PHE A 55 22.68 -6.01 -30.86
CA PHE A 55 23.67 -7.00 -30.45
C PHE A 55 25.01 -6.34 -30.11
N ILE A 56 25.48 -6.55 -28.89
CA ILE A 56 26.85 -6.22 -28.48
C ILE A 56 27.45 -7.48 -27.85
N PRO A 57 28.57 -8.01 -28.36
CA PRO A 57 29.14 -9.25 -27.84
C PRO A 57 29.83 -9.01 -26.48
N ARG A 58 29.60 -9.92 -25.54
CA ARG A 58 30.41 -10.11 -24.33
C ARG A 58 31.65 -10.94 -24.63
N SER A 59 32.50 -11.16 -23.63
CA SER A 59 33.71 -12.00 -23.71
C SER A 59 33.43 -13.47 -24.08
N ASP A 60 32.20 -13.96 -23.91
CA ASP A 60 31.75 -15.30 -24.30
C ASP A 60 31.06 -15.34 -25.68
N GLY A 61 31.05 -14.23 -26.42
CA GLY A 61 30.43 -14.10 -27.73
C GLY A 61 28.89 -14.00 -27.71
N ARG A 62 28.24 -13.97 -26.53
CA ARG A 62 26.79 -13.75 -26.41
C ARG A 62 26.48 -12.27 -26.24
N CYS A 63 25.21 -11.88 -26.45
CA CYS A 63 24.81 -10.48 -26.30
C CYS A 63 25.03 -9.96 -24.85
N MET A 64 25.43 -8.73 -24.69
CA MET A 64 25.45 -8.01 -23.42
C MET A 64 24.06 -7.43 -23.19
N ARG A 65 23.35 -7.77 -22.12
CA ARG A 65 21.99 -7.23 -21.89
C ARG A 65 22.00 -6.17 -20.81
N PHE A 66 22.89 -6.30 -19.84
CA PHE A 66 23.18 -5.21 -18.91
C PHE A 66 24.52 -4.57 -19.25
N GLU A 67 24.58 -3.24 -19.24
CA GLU A 67 25.87 -2.55 -19.28
C GLU A 67 26.67 -2.98 -18.05
N ASN A 68 27.88 -3.51 -18.28
CA ASN A 68 28.76 -4.07 -17.25
C ASN A 68 28.23 -5.32 -16.52
N GLY A 69 27.17 -5.98 -17.01
CA GLY A 69 26.61 -7.19 -16.39
C GLY A 69 25.86 -6.93 -15.08
N ILE A 70 25.56 -7.99 -14.31
CA ILE A 70 24.93 -7.85 -12.98
C ILE A 70 26.02 -7.67 -11.92
N CYS A 71 26.23 -6.45 -11.45
CA CYS A 71 27.32 -6.11 -10.54
C CYS A 71 26.92 -6.27 -9.07
N VAL A 72 27.34 -7.36 -8.42
CA VAL A 72 27.02 -7.64 -7.01
C VAL A 72 28.01 -6.95 -6.06
N GLN A 73 27.47 -6.33 -5.00
CA GLN A 73 28.24 -5.60 -3.98
C GLN A 73 27.75 -5.94 -2.57
N PRO A 74 28.62 -5.94 -1.53
CA PRO A 74 28.17 -6.03 -0.14
C PRO A 74 27.20 -4.90 0.21
N ASN A 75 26.13 -5.23 0.94
CA ASN A 75 25.14 -4.25 1.42
C ASN A 75 24.30 -4.89 2.54
N ASP A 76 24.36 -4.35 3.76
CA ASP A 76 23.68 -4.89 4.95
C ASP A 76 22.14 -4.81 4.88
N LYS A 77 21.60 -3.86 4.11
CA LYS A 77 20.16 -3.74 3.84
C LYS A 77 19.66 -4.75 2.81
N GLY A 78 20.56 -5.27 1.99
CA GLY A 78 20.25 -6.20 0.91
C GLY A 78 20.07 -7.65 1.38
N CYS A 79 19.36 -8.42 0.57
CA CYS A 79 19.10 -9.82 0.86
C CYS A 79 20.42 -10.60 1.03
N CYS A 80 20.56 -11.31 2.15
CA CYS A 80 21.79 -12.00 2.54
C CYS A 80 23.06 -11.11 2.53
N GLY A 81 22.91 -9.80 2.79
CA GLY A 81 24.05 -8.87 2.89
C GLY A 81 24.61 -8.42 1.54
N GLN A 82 23.82 -8.48 0.47
CA GLN A 82 24.25 -8.11 -0.87
C GLN A 82 23.21 -7.27 -1.62
N SER A 83 23.70 -6.41 -2.50
CA SER A 83 22.93 -5.72 -3.53
C SER A 83 23.48 -6.05 -4.92
N ALA A 84 22.69 -5.83 -5.96
CA ALA A 84 23.10 -5.95 -7.35
C ALA A 84 22.79 -4.67 -8.11
N ARG A 85 23.78 -4.09 -8.79
CA ARG A 85 23.57 -3.02 -9.75
C ARG A 85 23.35 -3.60 -11.14
N VAL A 86 22.33 -3.11 -11.83
CA VAL A 86 22.06 -3.43 -13.22
C VAL A 86 21.74 -2.16 -13.99
N LYS A 87 22.27 -2.07 -15.21
CA LYS A 87 21.87 -1.04 -16.18
C LYS A 87 21.30 -1.71 -17.41
N PHE A 88 19.98 -1.64 -17.55
CA PHE A 88 19.23 -2.26 -18.64
C PHE A 88 19.63 -1.62 -19.97
N ARG A 89 19.98 -2.45 -20.95
CA ARG A 89 19.98 -2.05 -22.36
C ARG A 89 18.59 -2.29 -22.95
N LYS A 90 18.33 -1.76 -24.14
CA LYS A 90 17.08 -2.01 -24.85
C LYS A 90 16.76 -3.51 -24.93
N TRP A 91 15.51 -3.86 -24.64
CA TRP A 91 14.99 -5.24 -24.55
C TRP A 91 15.60 -6.12 -23.45
N ALA A 92 16.46 -5.60 -22.58
CA ALA A 92 17.03 -6.39 -21.49
C ALA A 92 15.96 -6.72 -20.45
N ASN A 93 16.02 -7.94 -19.90
CA ASN A 93 15.28 -8.33 -18.72
C ASN A 93 16.14 -9.20 -17.82
N MET A 94 15.88 -9.13 -16.51
CA MET A 94 16.36 -10.14 -15.58
C MET A 94 15.37 -11.28 -15.59
N MET A 95 15.87 -12.51 -15.74
CA MET A 95 15.02 -13.70 -15.75
C MET A 95 15.47 -14.71 -14.72
N THR A 96 14.51 -15.38 -14.11
CA THR A 96 14.73 -16.56 -13.28
C THR A 96 13.61 -17.58 -13.48
N ILE A 97 13.64 -18.69 -12.75
CA ILE A 97 12.53 -19.63 -12.65
C ILE A 97 12.01 -19.68 -11.23
N ILE A 98 10.74 -20.05 -11.08
CA ILE A 98 10.17 -20.41 -9.79
C ILE A 98 10.73 -21.77 -9.39
N TYR A 99 11.66 -21.78 -8.43
CA TYR A 99 12.18 -23.01 -7.88
C TYR A 99 11.18 -23.66 -6.91
N PRO A 100 11.17 -24.99 -6.77
CA PRO A 100 10.11 -25.74 -6.08
C PRO A 100 10.17 -25.69 -4.54
N ALA A 101 11.06 -24.91 -3.94
CA ALA A 101 11.21 -24.83 -2.49
C ALA A 101 11.34 -23.37 -2.02
N MET A 102 10.72 -23.05 -0.88
CA MET A 102 11.06 -21.89 -0.06
C MET A 102 12.07 -22.34 1.00
N LEU A 103 13.14 -21.57 1.21
CA LEU A 103 14.18 -21.90 2.18
C LEU A 103 14.12 -20.97 3.37
N ASP A 104 14.40 -21.46 4.58
CA ASP A 104 14.52 -20.56 5.73
C ASP A 104 15.73 -19.60 5.56
N LYS A 105 15.84 -18.61 6.44
CA LYS A 105 16.92 -17.60 6.36
C LYS A 105 18.33 -18.20 6.39
N ALA A 106 18.55 -19.25 7.19
CA ALA A 106 19.85 -19.87 7.37
C ALA A 106 20.24 -20.71 6.15
N GLU A 107 19.30 -21.52 5.66
CA GLU A 107 19.42 -22.30 4.43
C GLU A 107 19.67 -21.40 3.21
N TYR A 108 18.90 -20.32 3.08
CA TYR A 108 19.04 -19.40 1.96
C TYR A 108 20.37 -18.63 2.00
N ARG A 109 20.84 -18.24 3.20
CA ARG A 109 22.17 -17.64 3.37
C ARG A 109 23.29 -18.61 2.97
N ALA A 110 23.23 -19.86 3.43
CA ALA A 110 24.22 -20.88 3.07
C ALA A 110 24.23 -21.15 1.55
N LEU A 111 23.06 -21.17 0.92
CA LEU A 111 22.94 -21.31 -0.53
C LEU A 111 23.57 -20.12 -1.27
N THR A 112 23.33 -18.89 -0.79
CA THR A 112 23.87 -17.65 -1.36
C THR A 112 25.40 -17.60 -1.25
N GLU A 113 25.98 -17.98 -0.10
CA GLU A 113 27.43 -18.07 0.06
C GLU A 113 28.07 -19.08 -0.91
N LYS A 114 27.43 -20.24 -1.09
CA LYS A 114 27.87 -21.22 -2.08
C LYS A 114 27.79 -20.65 -3.50
N ASN A 115 26.74 -19.90 -3.81
CA ASN A 115 26.57 -19.24 -5.09
C ASN A 115 27.67 -18.20 -5.35
N GLN A 116 28.04 -17.40 -4.34
CA GLN A 116 29.14 -16.44 -4.46
C GLN A 116 30.48 -17.11 -4.75
N LYS A 117 30.82 -18.19 -4.03
CA LYS A 117 32.05 -18.96 -4.26
C LYS A 117 32.11 -19.50 -5.70
N LEU A 118 30.99 -20.05 -6.18
CA LEU A 118 30.88 -20.55 -7.53
C LEU A 118 30.98 -19.44 -8.58
N GLY A 119 30.30 -18.31 -8.36
CA GLY A 119 30.36 -17.14 -9.24
C GLY A 119 31.78 -16.61 -9.41
N LYS A 120 32.55 -16.47 -8.33
CA LYS A 120 33.97 -16.08 -8.40
C LYS A 120 34.81 -17.06 -9.23
N LYS A 121 34.57 -18.36 -9.10
CA LYS A 121 35.24 -19.38 -9.93
C LYS A 121 34.89 -19.23 -11.41
N LEU A 122 33.61 -19.01 -11.72
CA LEU A 122 33.14 -18.83 -13.09
C LEU A 122 33.64 -17.52 -13.71
N GLN A 123 33.81 -16.47 -12.90
CA GLN A 123 34.39 -15.20 -13.35
C GLN A 123 35.84 -15.40 -13.81
N GLY A 124 36.64 -16.15 -13.05
CA GLY A 124 38.00 -16.51 -13.48
C GLY A 124 38.04 -17.30 -14.81
N ILE A 125 37.01 -18.10 -15.11
CA ILE A 125 36.88 -18.78 -16.41
C ILE A 125 36.50 -17.77 -17.50
N ALA A 126 35.54 -16.88 -17.23
CA ALA A 126 35.08 -15.86 -18.17
C ALA A 126 36.23 -14.90 -18.56
N ASP A 127 37.05 -14.49 -17.59
CA ASP A 127 38.17 -13.56 -17.75
C ASP A 127 39.45 -14.21 -18.29
N SER A 128 39.48 -15.55 -18.37
CA SER A 128 40.65 -16.27 -18.87
C SER A 128 40.95 -15.98 -20.35
N LYS A 129 42.13 -16.36 -20.82
CA LYS A 129 42.50 -16.31 -22.25
C LYS A 129 42.07 -17.55 -23.06
N MET A 130 41.22 -18.42 -22.48
CA MET A 130 40.76 -19.65 -23.16
C MET A 130 39.92 -19.33 -24.41
N PRO A 131 39.86 -20.25 -25.41
CA PRO A 131 38.96 -20.09 -26.55
C PRO A 131 37.49 -19.92 -26.11
N VAL A 132 36.73 -19.08 -26.81
CA VAL A 132 35.32 -18.76 -26.48
C VAL A 132 34.47 -20.02 -26.29
N LYS A 133 34.63 -21.02 -27.17
CA LYS A 133 33.93 -22.31 -27.09
C LYS A 133 34.20 -23.04 -25.76
N VAL A 134 35.46 -23.08 -25.33
CA VAL A 134 35.88 -23.77 -24.09
C VAL A 134 35.34 -23.06 -22.85
N LYS A 135 35.39 -21.72 -22.82
CA LYS A 135 34.78 -20.92 -21.75
C LYS A 135 33.29 -21.22 -21.62
N TRP A 136 32.59 -21.18 -22.74
CA TRP A 136 31.15 -21.39 -22.80
C TRP A 136 30.74 -22.79 -22.36
N GLU A 137 31.40 -23.85 -22.85
CA GLU A 137 31.10 -25.24 -22.46
C GLU A 137 31.31 -25.46 -20.95
N SER A 138 32.39 -24.90 -20.39
CA SER A 138 32.71 -25.01 -18.97
C SER A 138 31.67 -24.31 -18.09
N ILE A 139 31.30 -23.07 -18.44
CA ILE A 139 30.30 -22.29 -17.71
C ILE A 139 28.92 -22.97 -17.85
N ARG A 140 28.51 -23.32 -19.06
CA ARG A 140 27.21 -23.96 -19.33
C ARG A 140 27.03 -25.26 -18.56
N THR A 141 28.05 -26.12 -18.53
CA THR A 141 27.98 -27.41 -17.82
C THR A 141 27.83 -27.19 -16.32
N THR A 142 28.58 -26.25 -15.76
CA THR A 142 28.50 -25.90 -14.34
C THR A 142 27.13 -25.32 -13.98
N GLU A 143 26.62 -24.42 -14.81
CA GLU A 143 25.28 -23.84 -14.67
C GLU A 143 24.17 -24.87 -14.76
N PHE A 144 24.28 -25.81 -15.70
CA PHE A 144 23.33 -26.92 -15.83
C PHE A 144 23.25 -27.75 -14.54
N LEU A 145 24.40 -28.15 -13.99
CA LEU A 145 24.45 -28.90 -12.73
C LEU A 145 23.87 -28.11 -11.55
N ARG A 146 24.17 -26.81 -11.47
CA ARG A 146 23.61 -25.91 -10.44
C ARG A 146 22.09 -25.84 -10.54
N ARG A 147 21.55 -25.55 -11.73
CA ARG A 147 20.10 -25.45 -11.96
C ARG A 147 19.40 -26.77 -11.69
N ARG A 148 19.99 -27.90 -12.12
CA ARG A 148 19.48 -29.24 -11.83
C ARG A 148 19.39 -29.48 -10.32
N LYS A 149 20.40 -29.06 -9.55
CA LYS A 149 20.37 -29.18 -8.08
C LYS A 149 19.25 -28.33 -7.47
N LEU A 150 19.10 -27.08 -7.90
CA LEU A 150 18.07 -26.17 -7.38
C LEU A 150 16.64 -26.63 -7.75
N ARG A 151 16.45 -27.19 -8.96
CA ARG A 151 15.17 -27.79 -9.38
C ARG A 151 14.83 -29.09 -8.65
N GLY A 152 15.80 -29.72 -8.00
CA GLY A 152 15.60 -30.90 -7.17
C GLY A 152 15.35 -30.59 -5.70
N LEU A 153 15.25 -29.32 -5.31
CA LEU A 153 14.81 -28.97 -3.95
C LEU A 153 13.35 -29.39 -3.75
N SER A 154 12.98 -29.67 -2.50
CA SER A 154 11.62 -30.04 -2.12
C SER A 154 11.26 -29.36 -0.81
N GLY A 155 10.03 -28.88 -0.67
CA GLY A 155 9.46 -28.32 0.55
C GLY A 155 7.96 -28.59 0.63
N GLU A 156 7.42 -28.67 1.85
CA GLU A 156 6.02 -29.01 2.11
C GLU A 156 5.04 -27.91 1.66
N ASP A 157 5.43 -26.64 1.82
CA ASP A 157 4.63 -25.49 1.39
C ASP A 157 5.49 -24.46 0.66
N ASN A 158 5.11 -24.23 -0.60
CA ASN A 158 5.79 -23.36 -1.54
C ASN A 158 4.87 -22.24 -2.02
N HIS A 159 3.88 -21.80 -1.26
CA HIS A 159 3.21 -20.54 -1.56
C HIS A 159 4.03 -19.38 -0.98
N PRO A 160 4.36 -18.33 -1.74
CA PRO A 160 4.87 -17.09 -1.17
C PRO A 160 3.72 -16.24 -0.57
N ASP A 161 3.97 -15.56 0.54
CA ASP A 161 3.04 -14.60 1.14
C ASP A 161 3.19 -13.20 0.56
N ALA A 162 4.36 -12.91 -0.05
CA ALA A 162 4.61 -11.67 -0.75
C ALA A 162 5.72 -11.80 -1.81
N PHE A 163 5.75 -10.84 -2.74
CA PHE A 163 6.93 -10.51 -3.54
C PHE A 163 7.47 -9.15 -3.10
N ILE A 164 8.77 -9.07 -2.82
CA ILE A 164 9.41 -7.85 -2.34
C ILE A 164 10.41 -7.34 -3.36
N PHE A 165 10.24 -6.08 -3.75
CA PHE A 165 11.23 -5.29 -4.46
C PHE A 165 11.74 -4.17 -3.56
N HIS A 166 13.04 -4.16 -3.27
CA HIS A 166 13.72 -3.04 -2.61
C HIS A 166 14.90 -2.65 -3.49
N GLY A 167 14.91 -1.43 -3.99
CA GLY A 167 15.89 -0.96 -4.95
C GLY A 167 16.09 0.54 -4.93
N TYR A 168 17.09 1.02 -5.68
CA TYR A 168 17.31 2.44 -5.92
C TYR A 168 17.32 2.71 -7.42
N SER A 169 16.49 3.64 -7.88
CA SER A 169 16.47 4.08 -9.27
C SER A 169 17.40 5.28 -9.47
N PHE A 170 18.25 5.22 -10.49
CA PHE A 170 19.10 6.33 -10.90
C PHE A 170 18.47 7.19 -12.00
N GLU A 171 17.24 6.87 -12.41
CA GLU A 171 16.51 7.62 -13.43
C GLU A 171 15.95 8.92 -12.86
N GLU A 172 15.93 9.97 -13.67
CA GLU A 172 15.38 11.28 -13.29
C GLU A 172 13.84 11.28 -13.25
N LYS A 173 13.21 10.35 -13.96
CA LYS A 173 11.76 10.22 -14.06
C LYS A 173 11.31 8.84 -13.58
N ALA A 174 10.15 8.82 -12.94
CA ALA A 174 9.54 7.58 -12.52
C ALA A 174 9.09 6.74 -13.72
N PHE A 175 9.27 5.43 -13.61
CA PHE A 175 8.91 4.44 -14.64
C PHE A 175 8.40 3.16 -13.99
N ASN A 176 7.71 2.32 -14.76
CA ASN A 176 7.30 1.02 -14.25
C ASN A 176 8.33 -0.06 -14.53
N LEU A 177 8.68 -0.81 -13.49
CA LEU A 177 9.37 -2.09 -13.58
C LEU A 177 8.31 -3.20 -13.62
N ILE A 178 8.27 -3.95 -14.70
CA ILE A 178 7.31 -5.01 -14.93
C ILE A 178 7.82 -6.31 -14.32
N LEU A 179 7.04 -6.88 -13.42
CA LEU A 179 7.18 -8.26 -12.94
C LEU A 179 6.21 -9.13 -13.74
N GLU A 180 6.72 -10.10 -14.48
CA GLU A 180 5.93 -10.95 -15.37
C GLU A 180 6.27 -12.43 -15.16
N ILE A 181 5.26 -13.28 -15.08
CA ILE A 181 5.41 -14.73 -14.96
C ILE A 181 4.86 -15.40 -16.22
N TYR A 182 5.65 -16.31 -16.77
CA TYR A 182 5.44 -16.98 -18.06
C TYR A 182 5.39 -18.49 -17.90
N ASP A 183 4.41 -19.14 -18.54
CA ASP A 183 4.22 -20.60 -18.57
C ASP A 183 4.63 -21.23 -19.92
N ASP A 184 5.90 -21.07 -20.31
CA ASP A 184 6.47 -21.50 -21.60
C ASP A 184 5.81 -20.89 -22.88
N HIS A 185 4.54 -20.47 -22.85
CA HIS A 185 3.80 -19.99 -24.01
C HIS A 185 2.97 -18.72 -23.74
N THR A 186 2.52 -18.48 -22.51
CA THR A 186 1.65 -17.34 -22.21
C THR A 186 2.07 -16.60 -20.94
N THR A 187 1.61 -15.34 -20.83
CA THR A 187 1.74 -14.58 -19.58
C THR A 187 0.63 -15.02 -18.65
N VAL A 188 1.00 -15.58 -17.50
CA VAL A 188 0.06 -16.08 -16.49
C VAL A 188 -0.09 -15.15 -15.29
N PHE A 189 0.86 -14.23 -15.11
CA PHE A 189 0.78 -13.16 -14.13
C PHE A 189 1.61 -11.97 -14.59
N LYS A 190 1.12 -10.77 -14.34
CA LYS A 190 1.83 -9.53 -14.63
C LYS A 190 1.47 -8.48 -13.59
N SER A 191 2.47 -7.83 -13.04
CA SER A 191 2.31 -6.70 -12.13
C SER A 191 3.27 -5.59 -12.52
N SER A 192 2.80 -4.35 -12.36
CA SER A 192 3.58 -3.15 -12.57
C SER A 192 4.08 -2.61 -11.23
N LEU A 193 5.39 -2.45 -11.09
CA LEU A 193 6.03 -1.85 -9.92
C LEU A 193 6.45 -0.43 -10.31
N ARG A 194 5.75 0.60 -9.82
CA ARG A 194 6.13 1.99 -10.08
C ARG A 194 7.40 2.34 -9.29
N LEU A 195 8.50 2.63 -9.98
CA LEU A 195 9.75 3.07 -9.38
C LEU A 195 9.86 4.59 -9.50
N GLU A 196 10.00 5.26 -8.36
CA GLU A 196 10.34 6.67 -8.27
C GLU A 196 11.86 6.86 -8.34
N PRO A 197 12.37 8.04 -8.77
CA PRO A 197 13.77 8.39 -8.61
C PRO A 197 14.23 8.19 -7.15
N GLY A 198 15.34 7.50 -6.95
CA GLY A 198 15.85 7.18 -5.61
C GLY A 198 15.35 5.86 -5.02
N GLU A 199 15.24 5.77 -3.70
CA GLU A 199 15.00 4.52 -2.98
C GLU A 199 13.52 4.08 -2.98
N ASN A 200 13.26 2.87 -3.45
CA ASN A 200 11.95 2.25 -3.57
C ASN A 200 11.88 0.96 -2.74
N LEU A 201 10.82 0.83 -1.93
CA LEU A 201 10.47 -0.41 -1.23
C LEU A 201 9.01 -0.72 -1.56
N ILE A 202 8.79 -1.79 -2.31
CA ILE A 202 7.48 -2.20 -2.82
C ILE A 202 7.25 -3.64 -2.37
N ILE A 203 6.13 -3.85 -1.69
CA ILE A 203 5.68 -5.16 -1.21
C ILE A 203 4.38 -5.48 -1.95
N LEU A 204 4.41 -6.51 -2.78
CA LEU A 204 3.22 -7.11 -3.37
C LEU A 204 2.76 -8.22 -2.44
N ASP A 205 1.76 -7.92 -1.61
CA ASP A 205 1.17 -8.90 -0.68
C ASP A 205 0.38 -9.99 -1.44
N ASP A 206 0.12 -11.11 -0.76
CA ASP A 206 -0.59 -12.28 -1.31
C ASP A 206 -1.87 -11.96 -2.07
N SER A 207 -2.66 -10.98 -1.59
CA SER A 207 -3.90 -10.52 -2.24
C SER A 207 -3.70 -9.97 -3.66
N LYS A 208 -2.48 -9.59 -4.04
CA LYS A 208 -2.11 -9.11 -5.39
C LYS A 208 -1.38 -10.18 -6.20
N MET A 209 -1.24 -11.38 -5.66
CA MET A 209 -0.56 -12.50 -6.28
C MET A 209 -1.57 -13.56 -6.73
N THR A 210 -1.10 -14.50 -7.54
CA THR A 210 -1.93 -15.61 -8.04
C THR A 210 -1.20 -16.93 -7.83
N LYS A 211 -1.90 -18.06 -8.03
CA LYS A 211 -1.30 -19.40 -7.99
C LYS A 211 -0.09 -19.55 -8.93
N ALA A 212 -0.03 -18.77 -10.01
CA ALA A 212 1.11 -18.76 -10.92
C ALA A 212 2.42 -18.36 -10.21
N CYS A 213 2.36 -17.49 -9.18
CA CYS A 213 3.51 -17.07 -8.38
C CYS A 213 4.11 -18.19 -7.51
N ALA A 214 3.40 -19.30 -7.32
CA ALA A 214 3.87 -20.47 -6.59
C ALA A 214 4.23 -21.65 -7.50
N THR A 215 3.87 -21.59 -8.78
CA THR A 215 3.95 -22.73 -9.69
C THR A 215 5.38 -22.97 -10.17
N ALA A 216 5.95 -24.12 -9.78
CA ALA A 216 7.34 -24.45 -10.06
C ALA A 216 7.63 -24.49 -11.58
N ASN A 217 8.86 -24.12 -11.94
CA ASN A 217 9.41 -24.05 -13.30
C ASN A 217 8.89 -22.92 -14.19
N TYR A 218 7.87 -22.16 -13.77
CA TYR A 218 7.49 -20.95 -14.50
C TYR A 218 8.62 -19.93 -14.52
N LEU A 219 8.72 -19.20 -15.62
CA LEU A 219 9.72 -18.16 -15.81
C LEU A 219 9.24 -16.88 -15.16
N VAL A 220 10.15 -16.18 -14.49
CA VAL A 220 9.87 -14.86 -13.91
C VAL A 220 10.79 -13.87 -14.59
N LYS A 221 10.22 -12.81 -15.15
CA LYS A 221 10.92 -11.72 -15.83
C LYS A 221 10.72 -10.42 -15.05
N ILE A 222 11.78 -9.64 -14.95
CA ILE A 222 11.80 -8.27 -14.40
C ILE A 222 12.42 -7.36 -15.46
N TYR A 223 11.69 -6.34 -15.91
CA TYR A 223 12.18 -5.41 -16.92
C TYR A 223 11.51 -4.02 -16.85
N PRO A 224 12.20 -2.92 -17.19
CA PRO A 224 11.58 -1.63 -17.36
C PRO A 224 10.56 -1.64 -18.51
N GLU A 225 9.43 -0.97 -18.33
CA GLU A 225 8.43 -0.80 -19.38
C GLU A 225 8.98 -0.04 -20.59
N ASN A 226 8.34 -0.22 -21.75
CA ASN A 226 8.60 0.55 -22.97
C ASN A 226 10.08 0.53 -23.43
N ASP A 227 10.77 -0.59 -23.19
CA ASP A 227 12.18 -0.79 -23.52
C ASP A 227 13.14 0.23 -22.90
N LEU A 228 12.75 0.85 -21.78
CA LEU A 228 13.55 1.87 -21.10
C LEU A 228 14.92 1.31 -20.64
N GLU A 229 15.98 2.03 -20.97
CA GLU A 229 17.34 1.71 -20.53
C GLU A 229 17.63 2.29 -19.14
N ALA A 230 17.05 1.68 -18.10
CA ALA A 230 17.17 2.16 -16.73
C ALA A 230 18.42 1.63 -15.99
N GLU A 231 19.03 2.43 -15.13
CA GLU A 231 20.03 1.99 -14.13
C GLU A 231 19.36 1.88 -12.75
N ILE A 232 19.51 0.72 -12.10
CA ILE A 232 18.97 0.48 -10.74
C ILE A 232 19.94 -0.33 -9.87
N ASP A 233 19.91 -0.05 -8.56
CA ASP A 233 20.38 -0.98 -7.53
C ASP A 233 19.20 -1.84 -7.05
N ILE A 234 19.48 -3.12 -6.77
CA ILE A 234 18.52 -4.10 -6.29
C ILE A 234 19.05 -4.69 -4.99
N LEU A 235 18.36 -4.43 -3.89
CA LEU A 235 18.62 -4.96 -2.56
C LEU A 235 17.79 -6.22 -2.31
N TRP A 236 16.52 -6.20 -2.72
CA TRP A 236 15.59 -7.34 -2.68
C TRP A 236 14.81 -7.41 -3.99
N CYS A 237 14.65 -8.63 -4.52
CA CYS A 237 13.84 -8.91 -5.70
C CYS A 237 13.45 -10.38 -5.64
N ASP A 238 12.69 -10.75 -4.61
CA ASP A 238 12.51 -12.13 -4.18
C ASP A 238 11.07 -12.38 -3.70
N PHE A 239 10.60 -13.61 -3.92
CA PHE A 239 9.39 -14.13 -3.29
C PHE A 239 9.71 -14.56 -1.85
N VAL A 240 8.87 -14.18 -0.90
CA VAL A 240 9.09 -14.43 0.53
C VAL A 240 7.85 -15.02 1.18
N LYS A 241 8.07 -15.72 2.30
CA LYS A 241 7.04 -16.03 3.30
C LYS A 241 7.22 -15.15 4.53
N GLY A 242 6.13 -14.88 5.23
CA GLY A 242 6.10 -14.05 6.42
C GLY A 242 4.89 -13.12 6.44
N HIS A 243 4.94 -12.07 7.26
CA HIS A 243 3.84 -11.11 7.40
C HIS A 243 4.34 -9.68 7.59
N ARG A 244 3.48 -8.69 7.30
CA ARG A 244 3.80 -7.28 7.57
C ARG A 244 3.90 -7.01 9.06
N ILE A 245 4.86 -6.19 9.46
CA ILE A 245 5.00 -5.72 10.82
C ILE A 245 3.97 -4.60 11.05
N VAL A 246 2.91 -4.88 11.80
CA VAL A 246 1.93 -3.90 12.25
C VAL A 246 2.30 -3.44 13.67
N SER A 247 1.93 -2.22 14.07
CA SER A 247 2.10 -1.77 15.46
C SER A 247 1.37 -2.73 16.39
N ASP A 248 2.02 -3.25 17.44
CA ASP A 248 1.38 -4.15 18.42
C ASP A 248 0.47 -3.44 19.44
N THR A 249 0.33 -2.12 19.32
CA THR A 249 -0.43 -1.30 20.28
C THR A 249 -1.64 -0.64 19.62
N PRO A 250 -2.78 -0.60 20.32
CA PRO A 250 -3.96 0.13 19.83
C PRO A 250 -3.71 1.64 19.76
N ALA A 251 -4.32 2.31 18.77
CA ALA A 251 -4.34 3.77 18.66
C ALA A 251 -5.07 4.41 19.85
N SER A 252 -4.87 5.68 20.14
CA SER A 252 -5.49 6.33 21.32
C SER A 252 -7.03 6.38 21.31
N LYS A 253 -7.66 6.39 20.12
CA LYS A 253 -9.11 6.52 19.97
C LYS A 253 -9.68 5.46 19.02
N VAL A 254 -10.89 4.99 19.33
CA VAL A 254 -11.64 4.03 18.51
C VAL A 254 -12.35 4.77 17.36
N LYS A 255 -12.31 4.18 16.17
CA LYS A 255 -13.05 4.68 14.99
C LYS A 255 -14.10 3.70 14.49
N CYS A 256 -13.96 2.41 14.80
CA CYS A 256 -14.88 1.35 14.41
C CYS A 256 -15.06 0.35 15.56
N VAL A 257 -16.31 -0.02 15.84
CA VAL A 257 -16.66 -1.13 16.72
C VAL A 257 -17.28 -2.23 15.86
N VAL A 258 -16.78 -3.45 16.06
CA VAL A 258 -17.22 -4.64 15.34
C VAL A 258 -17.89 -5.57 16.35
N TRP A 259 -19.11 -5.99 16.02
CA TRP A 259 -19.96 -6.76 16.92
C TRP A 259 -20.07 -8.20 16.44
N ASP A 260 -20.00 -9.15 17.36
CA ASP A 260 -20.63 -10.45 17.13
C ASP A 260 -22.16 -10.33 17.25
N LEU A 261 -22.88 -11.35 16.79
CA LEU A 261 -24.33 -11.44 16.82
C LEU A 261 -24.82 -12.30 17.99
N ASP A 262 -24.55 -13.61 17.94
CA ASP A 262 -25.02 -14.58 18.93
C ASP A 262 -24.50 -14.25 20.32
N ASN A 263 -25.39 -14.30 21.32
CA ASN A 263 -25.14 -13.94 22.72
C ASN A 263 -24.49 -12.55 22.96
N THR A 264 -24.39 -11.73 21.92
CA THR A 264 -23.71 -10.43 21.94
C THR A 264 -24.69 -9.32 21.61
N VAL A 265 -25.15 -9.23 20.37
CA VAL A 265 -26.18 -8.28 19.95
C VAL A 265 -27.57 -8.76 20.38
N TRP A 266 -27.84 -10.05 20.19
CA TRP A 266 -29.07 -10.69 20.66
C TRP A 266 -28.80 -11.80 21.67
N SER A 267 -29.84 -12.21 22.39
CA SER A 267 -29.78 -13.33 23.34
C SER A 267 -30.06 -14.65 22.62
N GLY A 268 -29.16 -15.62 22.77
CA GLY A 268 -29.25 -16.94 22.15
C GLY A 268 -28.33 -17.13 20.94
N THR A 269 -28.31 -18.37 20.45
CA THR A 269 -27.54 -18.81 19.28
C THR A 269 -28.48 -19.15 18.13
N LEU A 270 -28.29 -18.55 16.96
CA LEU A 270 -29.19 -18.74 15.82
C LEU A 270 -29.37 -20.22 15.43
N ILE A 271 -28.29 -20.99 15.36
CA ILE A 271 -28.35 -22.40 14.95
C ILE A 271 -29.03 -23.32 15.98
N GLU A 272 -29.11 -22.89 17.23
CA GLU A 272 -29.73 -23.66 18.33
C GLU A 272 -31.20 -23.28 18.55
N THR A 273 -31.69 -22.26 17.83
CA THR A 273 -33.04 -21.73 18.01
C THR A 273 -33.98 -22.34 16.98
N ASP A 274 -35.01 -23.05 17.43
CA ASP A 274 -36.03 -23.66 16.56
C ASP A 274 -36.84 -22.62 15.77
N ASN A 275 -37.03 -21.43 16.36
CA ASN A 275 -37.70 -20.30 15.74
C ASN A 275 -36.84 -19.02 15.82
N PRO A 276 -36.17 -18.62 14.73
CA PRO A 276 -35.34 -17.40 14.68
C PRO A 276 -36.08 -16.13 15.09
N ASP A 277 -37.42 -16.13 15.05
CA ASP A 277 -38.23 -14.99 15.48
C ASP A 277 -38.17 -14.69 16.98
N GLU A 278 -37.68 -15.63 17.80
CA GLU A 278 -37.56 -15.51 19.25
C GLU A 278 -36.30 -14.75 19.71
N LEU A 279 -35.32 -14.56 18.82
CA LEU A 279 -34.10 -13.81 19.14
C LEU A 279 -34.43 -12.33 19.37
N GLN A 280 -34.05 -11.82 20.54
CA GLN A 280 -34.27 -10.44 20.96
C GLN A 280 -32.95 -9.75 21.27
N LEU A 281 -32.89 -8.44 21.03
CA LEU A 281 -31.73 -7.63 21.39
C LEU A 281 -31.44 -7.73 22.89
N ASN A 282 -30.17 -7.86 23.24
CA ASN A 282 -29.74 -7.74 24.63
C ASN A 282 -29.95 -6.30 25.13
N ASP A 283 -30.26 -6.15 26.41
CA ASP A 283 -30.51 -4.86 27.05
C ASP A 283 -29.32 -3.90 26.87
N GLY A 284 -29.62 -2.65 26.49
CA GLY A 284 -28.62 -1.58 26.35
C GLY A 284 -27.74 -1.65 25.09
N ILE A 285 -27.83 -2.71 24.28
CA ILE A 285 -27.08 -2.81 23.02
C ILE A 285 -27.47 -1.69 22.06
N ILE A 286 -28.76 -1.52 21.81
CA ILE A 286 -29.25 -0.51 20.87
C ILE A 286 -28.91 0.92 21.30
N ASP A 287 -29.00 1.21 22.60
CA ASP A 287 -28.66 2.52 23.14
C ASP A 287 -27.16 2.80 23.01
N THR A 288 -26.33 1.77 23.23
CA THR A 288 -24.88 1.85 23.03
C THR A 288 -24.54 2.06 21.56
N ILE A 289 -25.16 1.30 20.65
CA ILE A 289 -24.97 1.44 19.19
C ILE A 289 -25.31 2.86 18.74
N LYS A 290 -26.45 3.41 19.19
CA LYS A 290 -26.89 4.77 18.89
C LYS A 290 -25.93 5.82 19.43
N ALA A 291 -25.52 5.72 20.69
CA ALA A 291 -24.60 6.68 21.28
C ALA A 291 -23.21 6.66 20.62
N LEU A 292 -22.74 5.49 20.19
CA LEU A 292 -21.51 5.37 19.40
C LEU A 292 -21.68 5.97 17.98
N ASP A 293 -22.83 5.75 17.33
CA ASP A 293 -23.16 6.34 16.02
C ASP A 293 -23.22 7.88 16.10
N GLU A 294 -23.81 8.43 17.16
CA GLU A 294 -23.85 9.88 17.42
C GLU A 294 -22.45 10.47 17.61
N ARG A 295 -21.52 9.71 18.20
CA ARG A 295 -20.08 10.03 18.29
C ARG A 295 -19.34 9.84 16.96
N GLY A 296 -20.03 9.34 15.93
CA GLY A 296 -19.46 8.95 14.65
C GLY A 296 -18.41 7.85 14.78
N ILE A 297 -18.64 6.87 15.64
CA ILE A 297 -17.88 5.62 15.66
C ILE A 297 -18.64 4.65 14.77
N ILE A 298 -17.98 4.16 13.71
CA ILE A 298 -18.61 3.28 12.73
C ILE A 298 -18.87 1.91 13.36
N GLN A 299 -19.96 1.26 12.96
CA GLN A 299 -20.31 -0.07 13.42
C GLN A 299 -20.16 -1.06 12.25
N SER A 300 -19.70 -2.27 12.55
CA SER A 300 -19.72 -3.40 11.62
C SER A 300 -19.99 -4.72 12.35
N ILE A 301 -20.11 -5.82 11.63
CA ILE A 301 -20.37 -7.16 12.18
C ILE A 301 -19.22 -8.09 11.81
N ALA A 302 -18.78 -8.92 12.75
CA ALA A 302 -17.95 -10.09 12.49
C ALA A 302 -18.53 -11.29 13.25
N SER A 303 -19.35 -12.09 12.57
CA SER A 303 -20.07 -13.20 13.19
C SER A 303 -19.91 -14.51 12.43
N LYS A 304 -19.80 -15.61 13.18
CA LYS A 304 -19.73 -16.97 12.65
C LYS A 304 -21.14 -17.53 12.42
N ASN A 305 -21.76 -17.06 11.36
CA ASN A 305 -23.12 -17.42 10.98
C ASN A 305 -23.23 -17.56 9.45
N ASP A 306 -24.38 -18.07 9.00
CA ASP A 306 -24.78 -17.97 7.60
C ASP A 306 -25.43 -16.59 7.35
N TYR A 307 -24.92 -15.86 6.35
CA TYR A 307 -25.40 -14.51 6.04
C TYR A 307 -26.90 -14.49 5.72
N ASP A 308 -27.37 -15.44 4.92
CA ASP A 308 -28.75 -15.47 4.42
C ASP A 308 -29.76 -15.79 5.53
N LEU A 309 -29.29 -16.41 6.62
CA LEU A 309 -30.10 -16.70 7.81
C LEU A 309 -30.03 -15.59 8.87
N ALA A 310 -28.84 -15.03 9.10
CA ALA A 310 -28.64 -14.04 10.17
C ALA A 310 -29.07 -12.62 9.77
N TRP A 311 -28.83 -12.21 8.52
CA TRP A 311 -29.12 -10.85 8.07
C TRP A 311 -30.60 -10.45 8.17
N PRO A 312 -31.58 -11.30 7.80
CA PRO A 312 -33.00 -10.98 7.98
C PRO A 312 -33.38 -10.68 9.44
N ILE A 313 -32.67 -11.25 10.41
CA ILE A 313 -32.90 -11.03 11.84
C ILE A 313 -32.38 -9.65 12.23
N VAL A 314 -31.18 -9.29 11.77
CA VAL A 314 -30.60 -7.94 11.96
C VAL A 314 -31.53 -6.86 11.39
N GLU A 315 -32.15 -7.11 10.23
CA GLU A 315 -33.15 -6.22 9.62
C GLU A 315 -34.44 -6.14 10.45
N LYS A 316 -34.97 -7.30 10.89
CA LYS A 316 -36.17 -7.38 11.73
C LYS A 316 -35.99 -6.65 13.07
N LEU A 317 -34.80 -6.75 13.67
CA LEU A 317 -34.44 -6.05 14.91
C LEU A 317 -34.26 -4.54 14.70
N GLY A 318 -34.32 -4.04 13.47
CA GLY A 318 -34.27 -2.62 13.14
C GLY A 318 -32.88 -2.00 13.30
N ILE A 319 -31.83 -2.82 13.24
CA ILE A 319 -30.44 -2.37 13.48
C ILE A 319 -29.52 -2.52 12.27
N SER A 320 -29.98 -3.15 11.19
CA SER A 320 -29.21 -3.32 9.94
C SER A 320 -28.62 -2.01 9.45
N ASP A 321 -29.37 -0.92 9.63
CA ASP A 321 -28.95 0.39 9.18
C ASP A 321 -27.71 0.96 9.89
N TYR A 322 -27.28 0.39 11.02
CA TYR A 322 -26.08 0.83 11.73
C TYR A 322 -24.79 0.21 11.19
N PHE A 323 -24.87 -0.97 10.57
CA PHE A 323 -23.69 -1.75 10.21
C PHE A 323 -23.24 -1.51 8.77
N ILE A 324 -21.93 -1.37 8.59
CA ILE A 324 -21.29 -1.12 7.29
C ILE A 324 -20.29 -2.26 7.02
N TYR A 325 -20.29 -2.82 5.81
CA TYR A 325 -19.47 -3.98 5.43
C TYR A 325 -19.54 -5.19 6.39
N PRO A 326 -20.74 -5.66 6.79
CA PRO A 326 -20.87 -6.80 7.71
C PRO A 326 -20.18 -8.06 7.16
N GLN A 327 -19.41 -8.75 8.00
CA GLN A 327 -18.77 -10.03 7.70
C GLN A 327 -19.49 -11.13 8.50
N ILE A 328 -20.37 -11.86 7.82
CA ILE A 328 -21.14 -12.96 8.42
C ILE A 328 -20.80 -14.25 7.66
N HIS A 329 -19.90 -15.03 8.24
CA HIS A 329 -19.40 -16.27 7.64
C HIS A 329 -18.52 -17.05 8.64
N TRP A 330 -18.17 -18.28 8.32
CA TRP A 330 -17.41 -19.18 9.20
C TRP A 330 -15.88 -18.96 9.25
N ASN A 331 -15.33 -17.96 8.55
CA ASN A 331 -13.89 -17.66 8.62
C ASN A 331 -13.51 -17.05 9.99
N ALA A 332 -12.20 -16.94 10.25
CA ALA A 332 -11.70 -16.32 11.48
C ALA A 332 -12.11 -14.84 11.60
N LYS A 333 -12.47 -14.40 12.82
CA LYS A 333 -12.87 -13.01 13.08
C LYS A 333 -11.71 -12.03 12.85
N SER A 334 -10.46 -12.45 13.10
CA SER A 334 -9.27 -11.64 12.76
C SER A 334 -9.20 -11.26 11.28
N GLY A 335 -9.41 -12.21 10.36
CA GLY A 335 -9.45 -11.92 8.93
C GLY A 335 -10.64 -11.05 8.53
N SER A 336 -11.78 -11.23 9.21
CA SER A 336 -12.97 -10.38 9.03
C SER A 336 -12.68 -8.92 9.38
N LEU A 337 -12.02 -8.68 10.52
CA LEU A 337 -11.60 -7.36 10.99
C LEU A 337 -10.66 -6.66 9.98
N GLU A 338 -9.69 -7.39 9.43
CA GLU A 338 -8.79 -6.88 8.38
C GLU A 338 -9.56 -6.46 7.12
N GLN A 339 -10.51 -7.29 6.68
CA GLN A 339 -11.33 -6.99 5.51
C GLN A 339 -12.23 -5.76 5.73
N ILE A 340 -12.81 -5.59 6.92
CA ILE A 340 -13.58 -4.40 7.30
C ILE A 340 -12.67 -3.16 7.31
N ALA A 341 -11.48 -3.25 7.92
CA ALA A 341 -10.52 -2.15 7.95
C ALA A 341 -10.09 -1.69 6.55
N LYS A 342 -9.85 -2.65 5.65
CA LYS A 342 -9.56 -2.39 4.24
C LYS A 342 -10.73 -1.70 3.54
N SER A 343 -11.95 -2.20 3.72
CA SER A 343 -13.16 -1.68 3.06
C SER A 343 -13.55 -0.29 3.55
N LEU A 344 -13.35 0.00 4.84
CA LEU A 344 -13.55 1.32 5.43
C LEU A 344 -12.36 2.26 5.23
N ASN A 345 -11.22 1.77 4.72
CA ASN A 345 -9.97 2.53 4.58
C ASN A 345 -9.56 3.27 5.87
N ILE A 346 -9.58 2.55 7.00
CA ILE A 346 -9.16 3.05 8.31
C ILE A 346 -8.19 2.07 8.95
N GLY A 347 -7.30 2.59 9.80
CA GLY A 347 -6.30 1.76 10.48
C GLY A 347 -6.93 0.74 11.41
N ILE A 348 -6.53 -0.53 11.27
CA ILE A 348 -6.97 -1.64 12.14
C ILE A 348 -6.62 -1.39 13.62
N ASP A 349 -5.59 -0.58 13.90
CA ASP A 349 -5.22 -0.10 15.24
C ASP A 349 -6.31 0.76 15.92
N THR A 350 -7.33 1.18 15.19
CA THR A 350 -8.46 1.98 15.69
C THR A 350 -9.74 1.17 15.94
N PHE A 351 -9.67 -0.16 15.85
CA PHE A 351 -10.83 -1.06 15.97
C PHE A 351 -11.02 -1.54 17.42
N ALA A 352 -12.28 -1.82 17.75
CA ALA A 352 -12.68 -2.58 18.91
C ALA A 352 -13.61 -3.72 18.51
N LEU A 353 -13.38 -4.93 19.01
CA LEU A 353 -14.26 -6.09 18.88
C LEU A 353 -15.05 -6.29 20.17
N ILE A 354 -16.35 -6.58 20.05
CA ILE A 354 -17.22 -7.01 21.14
C ILE A 354 -17.74 -8.40 20.82
N ASP A 355 -17.53 -9.33 21.73
CA ASP A 355 -17.75 -10.75 21.50
C ASP A 355 -17.96 -11.46 22.85
N ASP A 356 -18.94 -12.36 22.98
CA ASP A 356 -19.21 -13.11 24.20
C ASP A 356 -18.24 -14.30 24.39
N SER A 357 -17.68 -14.82 23.30
CA SER A 357 -16.80 -15.98 23.30
C SER A 357 -15.37 -15.61 23.67
N ALA A 358 -14.93 -16.07 24.85
CA ALA A 358 -13.55 -15.91 25.29
C ALA A 358 -12.53 -16.52 24.30
N PHE A 359 -12.92 -17.57 23.58
CA PHE A 359 -12.07 -18.20 22.57
C PHE A 359 -11.84 -17.26 21.38
N GLU A 360 -12.90 -16.68 20.81
CA GLU A 360 -12.78 -15.75 19.67
C GLU A 360 -12.03 -14.48 20.10
N ARG A 361 -12.31 -13.95 21.29
CA ARG A 361 -11.58 -12.80 21.85
C ARG A 361 -10.07 -13.07 21.94
N ASN A 362 -9.67 -14.21 22.48
CA ASN A 362 -8.26 -14.59 22.60
C ASN A 362 -7.60 -14.81 21.24
N GLN A 363 -8.33 -15.39 20.27
CA GLN A 363 -7.84 -15.58 18.90
C GLN A 363 -7.54 -14.24 18.24
N VAL A 364 -8.46 -13.28 18.34
CA VAL A 364 -8.28 -11.93 17.79
C VAL A 364 -7.16 -11.19 18.51
N GLN A 365 -7.10 -11.24 19.84
CA GLN A 365 -6.05 -10.58 20.62
C GLN A 365 -4.65 -11.12 20.26
N SER A 366 -4.54 -12.42 19.96
CA SER A 366 -3.28 -13.05 19.54
C SER A 366 -2.90 -12.70 18.09
N ALA A 367 -3.88 -12.64 17.18
CA ALA A 367 -3.63 -12.38 15.77
C ALA A 367 -3.45 -10.89 15.47
N LEU A 368 -4.16 -10.02 16.19
CA LEU A 368 -4.24 -8.58 16.00
C LEU A 368 -4.10 -7.85 17.36
N PRO A 369 -2.90 -7.85 17.97
CA PRO A 369 -2.68 -7.23 19.29
C PRO A 369 -3.06 -5.74 19.38
N GLN A 370 -3.11 -5.06 18.24
CA GLN A 370 -3.55 -3.67 18.09
C GLN A 370 -5.06 -3.44 18.08
N VAL A 371 -5.85 -4.50 17.98
CA VAL A 371 -7.31 -4.42 18.08
C VAL A 371 -7.69 -4.51 19.55
N ARG A 372 -8.56 -3.61 20.01
CA ARG A 372 -9.14 -3.71 21.35
C ARG A 372 -10.18 -4.81 21.36
N VAL A 373 -10.24 -5.60 22.41
CA VAL A 373 -11.23 -6.65 22.54
C VAL A 373 -11.95 -6.50 23.87
N TYR A 374 -13.29 -6.52 23.83
CA TYR A 374 -14.16 -6.38 24.99
C TYR A 374 -15.12 -7.56 25.08
N ASP A 375 -15.43 -7.95 26.32
CA ASP A 375 -16.51 -8.89 26.60
C ASP A 375 -17.87 -8.17 26.52
N VAL A 376 -18.96 -8.90 26.26
CA VAL A 376 -20.31 -8.32 26.22
C VAL A 376 -20.68 -7.59 27.52
N THR A 377 -20.13 -8.01 28.67
CA THR A 377 -20.34 -7.36 29.97
C THR A 377 -19.73 -5.95 30.07
N ASP A 378 -18.82 -5.58 29.15
CA ASP A 378 -18.20 -4.24 29.09
C ASP A 378 -19.02 -3.22 28.29
N VAL A 379 -20.04 -3.64 27.52
CA VAL A 379 -20.81 -2.79 26.60
C VAL A 379 -21.31 -1.51 27.29
N SER A 380 -21.93 -1.66 28.47
CA SER A 380 -22.48 -0.54 29.25
C SER A 380 -21.43 0.49 29.70
N LYS A 381 -20.15 0.11 29.73
CA LYS A 381 -19.04 0.97 30.17
C LYS A 381 -18.31 1.63 29.01
N LEU A 382 -18.51 1.19 27.76
CA LEU A 382 -17.74 1.65 26.60
C LEU A 382 -17.75 3.17 26.47
N LEU A 383 -18.93 3.79 26.60
CA LEU A 383 -19.12 5.23 26.44
C LEU A 383 -18.36 6.09 27.47
N SER A 384 -17.97 5.50 28.60
CA SER A 384 -17.21 6.17 29.68
C SER A 384 -15.69 6.02 29.55
N ARG A 385 -15.21 5.15 28.65
CA ARG A 385 -13.79 4.88 28.47
C ARG A 385 -13.15 5.96 27.60
N ALA A 386 -11.93 6.36 27.94
CA ALA A 386 -11.21 7.45 27.28
C ALA A 386 -11.00 7.20 25.78
N GLU A 387 -10.86 5.95 25.34
CA GLU A 387 -10.70 5.59 23.94
C GLU A 387 -11.97 5.79 23.08
N PHE A 388 -13.15 5.88 23.70
CA PHE A 388 -14.44 6.17 23.05
C PHE A 388 -14.89 7.63 23.23
N ASP A 389 -14.17 8.40 24.04
CA ASP A 389 -14.39 9.83 24.21
C ASP A 389 -13.77 10.59 23.02
N VAL A 390 -14.60 10.89 22.03
CA VAL A 390 -14.18 11.54 20.77
C VAL A 390 -14.90 12.86 20.62
N LEU A 391 -14.27 13.82 19.95
CA LEU A 391 -14.90 15.09 19.62
C LEU A 391 -16.15 14.85 18.78
N ILE A 392 -17.29 15.37 19.22
CA ILE A 392 -18.57 15.25 18.55
C ILE A 392 -18.86 16.55 17.80
N THR A 393 -19.18 16.40 16.53
CA THR A 393 -19.53 17.46 15.57
C THR A 393 -20.82 17.05 14.86
N ASP A 394 -21.45 17.96 14.12
CA ASP A 394 -22.61 17.59 13.30
C ASP A 394 -22.25 16.56 12.22
N GLU A 395 -21.04 16.60 11.66
CA GLU A 395 -20.51 15.56 10.77
C GLU A 395 -20.26 14.22 11.48
N SER A 396 -20.15 14.20 12.81
CA SER A 396 -20.00 12.95 13.55
C SER A 396 -21.27 12.12 13.46
N LYS A 397 -22.44 12.75 13.63
CA LYS A 397 -23.76 12.11 13.53
C LYS A 397 -24.07 11.62 12.11
N ASN A 398 -23.60 12.33 11.09
CA ASN A 398 -23.85 11.98 9.68
C ASN A 398 -22.84 10.97 9.11
N ARG A 399 -21.86 10.55 9.91
CA ARG A 399 -20.72 9.77 9.44
C ARG A 399 -21.10 8.42 8.82
N ARG A 400 -22.04 7.72 9.45
CA ARG A 400 -22.56 6.44 8.97
C ARG A 400 -23.20 6.57 7.60
N ALA A 401 -24.07 7.58 7.41
CA ALA A 401 -24.72 7.84 6.12
C ALA A 401 -23.68 8.06 5.00
N MET A 402 -22.59 8.77 5.30
CA MET A 402 -21.52 9.00 4.33
C MET A 402 -20.79 7.71 3.93
N TYR A 403 -20.48 6.82 4.88
CA TYR A 403 -19.84 5.54 4.57
C TYR A 403 -20.78 4.58 3.82
N LYS A 404 -22.08 4.60 4.11
CA LYS A 404 -23.07 3.85 3.33
C LYS A 404 -23.17 4.34 1.89
N ALA A 405 -23.14 5.66 1.67
CA ALA A 405 -23.08 6.22 0.32
C ALA A 405 -21.80 5.76 -0.42
N GLU A 406 -20.66 5.72 0.29
CA GLU A 406 -19.39 5.19 -0.25
C GLU A 406 -19.49 3.71 -0.63
N GLU A 407 -20.05 2.87 0.23
CA GLU A 407 -20.27 1.44 -0.01
C GLU A 407 -21.11 1.22 -1.28
N LYS A 408 -22.23 1.93 -1.41
CA LYS A 408 -23.09 1.87 -2.59
C LYS A 408 -22.34 2.29 -3.86
N ARG A 409 -21.52 3.34 -3.79
CA ARG A 409 -20.70 3.79 -4.93
C ARG A 409 -19.67 2.73 -5.33
N ASN A 410 -18.98 2.12 -4.37
CA ASN A 410 -17.99 1.07 -4.61
C ASN A 410 -18.63 -0.17 -5.26
N GLN A 411 -19.84 -0.55 -4.83
CA GLN A 411 -20.59 -1.65 -5.46
C GLN A 411 -20.93 -1.34 -6.91
N LEU A 412 -21.39 -0.12 -7.21
CA LEU A 412 -21.67 0.31 -8.58
C LEU A 412 -20.40 0.32 -9.45
N MET A 413 -19.29 0.80 -8.89
CA MET A 413 -17.99 0.81 -9.57
C MET A 413 -17.50 -0.61 -9.89
N GLN A 414 -17.70 -1.58 -8.99
CA GLN A 414 -17.36 -2.99 -9.23
C GLN A 414 -18.26 -3.66 -10.27
N SER A 415 -19.52 -3.24 -10.37
CA SER A 415 -20.49 -3.78 -11.34
C SER A 415 -20.35 -3.21 -12.76
N ALA A 416 -19.63 -2.10 -12.92
CA ALA A 416 -19.39 -1.49 -14.21
C ALA A 416 -18.18 -2.18 -14.90
N ASP A 417 -18.45 -2.99 -15.93
CA ASP A 417 -17.44 -3.67 -16.76
C ASP A 417 -16.27 -2.74 -17.15
N ASN A 418 -15.03 -3.10 -16.77
CA ASN A 418 -13.73 -2.63 -17.31
C ASN A 418 -13.59 -1.12 -17.67
N GLY A 419 -14.36 -0.23 -17.04
CA GLY A 419 -14.26 1.21 -17.27
C GLY A 419 -13.06 1.82 -16.56
N ASP A 420 -12.42 2.81 -17.18
CA ASP A 420 -11.40 3.65 -16.55
C ASP A 420 -12.01 4.33 -15.30
N THR A 421 -11.39 4.16 -14.13
CA THR A 421 -11.78 4.77 -12.85
C THR A 421 -12.03 6.28 -12.99
N ILE A 422 -11.25 6.95 -13.84
CA ILE A 422 -11.39 8.39 -14.11
C ILE A 422 -12.75 8.72 -14.75
N ASP A 423 -13.21 7.90 -15.70
CA ASP A 423 -14.49 8.12 -16.38
C ASP A 423 -15.68 7.88 -15.44
N PHE A 424 -15.55 6.94 -14.51
CA PHE A 424 -16.55 6.75 -13.46
C PHE A 424 -16.60 7.98 -12.53
N LEU A 425 -15.45 8.49 -12.08
CA LEU A 425 -15.40 9.67 -11.20
C LEU A 425 -16.02 10.91 -11.86
N ARG A 426 -15.80 11.12 -13.16
CA ARG A 426 -16.46 12.21 -13.92
C ARG A 426 -17.98 12.11 -13.89
N LYS A 427 -18.52 10.89 -14.00
CA LYS A 427 -19.97 10.64 -13.97
C LYS A 427 -20.59 10.84 -12.59
N CYS A 428 -19.81 10.85 -11.52
CA CYS A 428 -20.30 11.13 -10.18
C CYS A 428 -20.61 12.63 -9.95
N HIS A 429 -20.17 13.52 -10.85
CA HIS A 429 -20.33 14.98 -10.72
C HIS A 429 -19.87 15.51 -9.35
N LEU A 430 -18.68 15.09 -8.93
CA LEU A 430 -18.04 15.59 -7.72
C LEU A 430 -17.86 17.10 -7.81
N SER A 431 -18.23 17.80 -6.74
CA SER A 431 -18.01 19.24 -6.59
C SER A 431 -17.60 19.59 -5.18
N ILE A 432 -16.73 20.58 -5.06
CA ILE A 432 -16.35 21.20 -3.79
C ILE A 432 -16.84 22.64 -3.72
N GLU A 433 -17.15 23.07 -2.50
CA GLU A 433 -17.44 24.46 -2.16
C GLU A 433 -16.38 24.93 -1.18
N LEU A 434 -15.57 25.91 -1.59
CA LEU A 434 -14.58 26.54 -0.73
C LEU A 434 -15.19 27.73 0.01
N PHE A 435 -14.87 27.86 1.29
CA PHE A 435 -15.32 28.98 2.11
C PHE A 435 -14.35 29.20 3.28
N GLU A 436 -14.45 30.34 3.95
CA GLU A 436 -13.74 30.58 5.20
C GLU A 436 -14.63 30.15 6.38
N PRO A 437 -14.14 29.36 7.36
CA PRO A 437 -14.95 28.94 8.50
C PRO A 437 -15.28 30.14 9.40
N GLN A 438 -16.56 30.49 9.51
CA GLN A 438 -17.02 31.67 10.27
C GLN A 438 -17.77 31.27 11.54
N THR A 439 -18.55 30.20 11.48
CA THR A 439 -19.35 29.72 12.60
C THR A 439 -18.53 28.84 13.54
N GLU A 440 -18.96 28.74 14.80
CA GLU A 440 -18.30 27.88 15.78
C GLU A 440 -18.39 26.39 15.40
N ASP A 441 -19.49 25.96 14.78
CA ASP A 441 -19.64 24.58 14.30
C ASP A 441 -18.66 24.25 13.16
N GLU A 442 -18.48 25.17 12.19
CA GLU A 442 -17.49 25.03 11.12
C GLU A 442 -16.06 24.97 11.67
N LYS A 443 -15.73 25.86 12.61
CA LYS A 443 -14.40 25.89 13.25
C LYS A 443 -14.16 24.60 14.04
N LEU A 444 -15.14 24.14 14.80
CA LEU A 444 -15.07 22.90 15.57
C LEU A 444 -14.84 21.69 14.66
N ARG A 445 -15.51 21.67 13.50
CA ARG A 445 -15.32 20.63 12.49
C ARG A 445 -13.94 20.66 11.85
N CYS A 446 -13.43 21.85 11.56
CA CYS A 446 -12.06 22.04 11.06
C CYS A 446 -11.01 21.56 12.08
N TYR A 447 -11.22 21.85 13.37
CA TYR A 447 -10.42 21.32 14.46
C TYR A 447 -10.47 19.79 14.53
N GLU A 448 -11.67 19.20 14.42
CA GLU A 448 -11.85 17.74 14.39
C GLU A 448 -11.04 17.10 13.25
N LEU A 449 -11.02 17.71 12.06
CA LEU A 449 -10.27 17.22 10.90
C LEU A 449 -8.77 17.18 11.18
N LEU A 450 -8.19 18.24 11.76
CA LEU A 450 -6.77 18.31 12.12
C LEU A 450 -6.40 17.22 13.14
N VAL A 451 -7.24 17.02 14.17
CA VAL A 451 -6.92 16.09 15.27
C VAL A 451 -7.23 14.63 14.91
N ARG A 452 -8.26 14.35 14.10
CA ARG A 452 -8.69 12.97 13.77
C ARG A 452 -8.00 12.39 12.53
N THR A 453 -7.51 13.24 11.64
CA THR A 453 -6.85 12.85 10.38
C THR A 453 -5.35 12.67 10.59
N ASN A 454 -4.84 11.49 10.20
CA ASN A 454 -3.41 11.18 10.26
C ASN A 454 -2.79 10.91 8.89
N GLN A 455 -3.57 10.39 7.93
CA GLN A 455 -3.07 9.95 6.62
C GLN A 455 -2.96 11.10 5.61
N LEU A 456 -3.88 12.06 5.70
CA LEU A 456 -4.01 13.24 4.84
C LEU A 456 -3.87 14.52 5.66
N ASN A 457 -2.80 14.58 6.45
CA ASN A 457 -2.48 15.72 7.31
C ASN A 457 -1.02 16.16 7.07
N LEU A 458 -0.83 17.47 6.90
CA LEU A 458 0.44 18.11 6.57
C LEU A 458 1.50 17.95 7.66
N SER A 459 1.15 18.22 8.92
CA SER A 459 2.11 18.26 10.03
C SER A 459 2.01 17.03 10.95
N GLY A 460 0.84 16.40 11.01
CA GLY A 460 0.52 15.35 11.99
C GLY A 460 0.41 15.87 13.43
N LYS A 461 0.50 17.19 13.64
CA LYS A 461 0.40 17.82 14.97
C LYS A 461 -1.00 17.59 15.56
N LYS A 462 -1.06 17.31 16.86
CA LYS A 462 -2.31 17.20 17.63
C LYS A 462 -2.48 18.46 18.44
N TYR A 463 -3.20 19.41 17.85
CA TYR A 463 -3.50 20.70 18.45
C TYR A 463 -4.36 20.55 19.70
N THR A 464 -4.06 21.29 20.76
CA THR A 464 -5.07 21.61 21.78
C THR A 464 -6.08 22.62 21.21
N PRO A 465 -7.26 22.80 21.82
CA PRO A 465 -8.21 23.83 21.41
C PRO A 465 -7.57 25.23 21.39
N GLU A 466 -6.75 25.57 22.38
CA GLU A 466 -6.07 26.87 22.47
C GLU A 466 -5.06 27.05 21.34
N GLU A 467 -4.25 26.02 21.04
CA GLU A 467 -3.30 26.08 19.93
C GLU A 467 -4.00 26.20 18.56
N TYR A 468 -5.24 25.71 18.45
CA TYR A 468 -6.03 25.84 17.22
C TYR A 468 -6.62 27.25 17.07
N GLU A 469 -7.05 27.89 18.16
CA GLU A 469 -7.42 29.31 18.14
C GLU A 469 -6.23 30.18 17.70
N ASP A 470 -5.03 29.87 18.20
CA ASP A 470 -3.80 30.55 17.77
C ASP A 470 -3.52 30.34 16.27
N VAL A 471 -3.87 29.17 15.71
CA VAL A 471 -3.80 28.93 14.25
C VAL A 471 -4.77 29.86 13.53
N LEU A 472 -6.04 29.88 13.94
CA LEU A 472 -7.06 30.69 13.28
C LEU A 472 -6.73 32.20 13.32
N ALA A 473 -6.08 32.66 14.39
CA ALA A 473 -5.74 34.07 14.62
C ALA A 473 -4.43 34.53 13.96
N ARG A 474 -3.70 33.69 13.21
CA ARG A 474 -2.42 34.08 12.61
C ARG A 474 -2.59 35.22 11.59
N GLU A 475 -1.90 36.34 11.83
CA GLU A 475 -1.87 37.46 10.89
C GLU A 475 -1.23 37.06 9.55
N ASN A 476 -1.67 37.68 8.45
CA ASN A 476 -1.21 37.42 7.07
C ASN A 476 -1.41 35.97 6.59
N HIS A 477 -2.35 35.24 7.18
CA HIS A 477 -2.76 33.93 6.73
C HIS A 477 -4.24 33.94 6.38
N THR A 478 -4.61 33.13 5.40
CA THR A 478 -5.99 32.88 4.99
C THR A 478 -6.37 31.47 5.43
N ASN A 479 -7.42 31.38 6.26
CA ASN A 479 -8.04 30.11 6.62
C ASN A 479 -9.04 29.72 5.55
N PHE A 480 -9.14 28.44 5.24
CA PHE A 480 -10.20 27.93 4.38
C PHE A 480 -10.67 26.56 4.85
N ALA A 481 -11.94 26.30 4.60
CA ALA A 481 -12.56 25.01 4.68
C ALA A 481 -13.16 24.68 3.31
N PHE A 482 -13.43 23.40 3.07
CA PHE A 482 -14.21 23.03 1.91
C PHE A 482 -15.14 21.86 2.20
N SER A 483 -16.34 21.96 1.65
CA SER A 483 -17.32 20.87 1.62
C SER A 483 -17.23 20.14 0.29
N CYS A 484 -17.73 18.91 0.24
CA CYS A 484 -17.78 18.12 -1.00
C CYS A 484 -19.16 17.48 -1.15
N LYS A 485 -19.63 17.33 -2.38
CA LYS A 485 -20.85 16.60 -2.74
C LYS A 485 -20.69 15.91 -4.09
N ASP A 486 -21.47 14.86 -4.28
CA ASP A 486 -21.62 14.17 -5.57
C ASP A 486 -23.08 13.72 -5.75
N ASP A 487 -23.37 13.01 -6.84
CA ASP A 487 -24.72 12.50 -7.14
C ASP A 487 -25.26 11.51 -6.09
N PHE A 488 -24.39 10.97 -5.22
CA PHE A 488 -24.76 10.03 -4.16
C PHE A 488 -24.99 10.71 -2.82
N GLY A 489 -24.55 11.96 -2.64
CA GLY A 489 -24.86 12.76 -1.46
C GLY A 489 -23.80 13.80 -1.11
N SER A 490 -24.08 14.54 -0.02
CA SER A 490 -23.13 15.48 0.58
C SER A 490 -22.17 14.76 1.53
N TYR A 491 -20.91 15.20 1.50
CA TYR A 491 -19.88 14.74 2.41
C TYR A 491 -19.67 15.69 3.61
N GLY A 492 -20.41 16.80 3.68
CA GLY A 492 -20.17 17.86 4.66
C GLY A 492 -18.78 18.47 4.50
N ILE A 493 -18.26 19.08 5.57
CA ILE A 493 -16.91 19.67 5.56
C ILE A 493 -15.86 18.55 5.56
N VAL A 494 -15.09 18.48 4.49
CA VAL A 494 -14.13 17.40 4.23
C VAL A 494 -12.68 17.85 4.32
N GLY A 495 -12.40 19.15 4.41
CA GLY A 495 -11.04 19.60 4.64
C GLY A 495 -10.96 21.00 5.23
N PHE A 496 -9.81 21.26 5.81
CA PHE A 496 -9.39 22.54 6.36
C PHE A 496 -7.95 22.79 5.95
N GLY A 497 -7.61 24.04 5.67
CA GLY A 497 -6.24 24.45 5.52
C GLY A 497 -6.04 25.92 5.82
N GLN A 498 -4.77 26.27 5.90
CA GLN A 498 -4.32 27.64 6.06
C GLN A 498 -3.13 27.85 5.14
N TYR A 499 -3.10 28.99 4.46
CA TYR A 499 -1.99 29.40 3.64
C TYR A 499 -1.69 30.89 3.80
N ARG A 500 -0.54 31.31 3.29
CA ARG A 500 -0.18 32.72 3.12
C ARG A 500 0.38 32.93 1.73
N VAL A 501 0.32 34.16 1.22
CA VAL A 501 0.88 34.52 -0.07
C VAL A 501 2.17 35.32 0.14
N GLU A 502 3.28 34.82 -0.39
CA GLU A 502 4.59 35.50 -0.35
C GLU A 502 5.24 35.44 -1.73
N ASN A 503 5.75 36.56 -2.24
CA ASN A 503 6.44 36.62 -3.54
C ASN A 503 5.64 35.97 -4.71
N GLN A 504 4.32 36.13 -4.74
CA GLN A 504 3.40 35.48 -5.71
C GLN A 504 3.42 33.94 -5.64
N GLN A 505 3.78 33.38 -4.49
CA GLN A 505 3.69 31.96 -4.19
C GLN A 505 2.70 31.73 -3.04
N LEU A 506 1.88 30.69 -3.18
CA LEU A 506 0.94 30.27 -2.15
C LEU A 506 1.62 29.24 -1.23
N ILE A 507 1.80 29.56 0.04
CA ILE A 507 2.54 28.73 1.01
C ILE A 507 1.58 28.18 2.05
N PHE A 508 1.42 26.85 2.07
CA PHE A 508 0.59 26.18 3.07
C PHE A 508 1.28 26.04 4.41
N THR A 509 0.55 26.36 5.48
CA THR A 509 0.98 26.19 6.88
C THR A 509 0.20 25.08 7.57
N GLU A 510 -1.08 24.93 7.25
CA GLU A 510 -1.93 23.87 7.77
C GLU A 510 -2.70 23.21 6.63
N PHE A 511 -2.90 21.90 6.74
CA PHE A 511 -3.79 21.17 5.85
C PHE A 511 -4.19 19.83 6.46
N ALA A 512 -5.49 19.56 6.49
CA ALA A 512 -6.04 18.24 6.75
C ALA A 512 -7.27 17.98 5.88
N MET A 513 -7.35 16.75 5.39
CA MET A 513 -8.43 16.28 4.52
C MET A 513 -8.97 14.93 5.00
N SER A 514 -10.28 14.76 4.92
CA SER A 514 -10.96 13.50 5.17
C SER A 514 -10.53 12.43 4.16
N CYS A 515 -10.27 11.21 4.63
CA CYS A 515 -9.95 10.06 3.76
C CYS A 515 -11.08 9.67 2.78
N ARG A 516 -12.30 10.20 2.97
CA ARG A 516 -13.47 9.91 2.12
C ARG A 516 -13.41 10.56 0.76
N VAL A 517 -12.62 11.62 0.60
CA VAL A 517 -12.43 12.30 -0.70
C VAL A 517 -11.07 11.98 -1.32
N ALA A 518 -10.27 11.16 -0.64
CA ALA A 518 -8.94 10.78 -1.08
C ALA A 518 -8.99 9.97 -2.37
N GLY A 519 -8.09 10.27 -3.31
CA GLY A 519 -8.00 9.54 -4.57
C GLY A 519 -9.14 9.83 -5.55
N LYS A 520 -9.93 10.87 -5.30
CA LYS A 520 -11.01 11.36 -6.19
C LYS A 520 -10.62 12.62 -6.96
N TYR A 521 -9.34 13.01 -6.92
CA TYR A 521 -8.79 14.23 -7.52
C TYR A 521 -9.39 15.54 -6.98
N VAL A 522 -10.01 15.50 -5.79
CA VAL A 522 -10.47 16.70 -5.08
C VAL A 522 -9.30 17.61 -4.74
N GLU A 523 -8.16 17.00 -4.39
CA GLU A 523 -6.88 17.66 -4.15
C GLU A 523 -6.44 18.49 -5.36
N SER A 524 -6.47 17.91 -6.56
CA SER A 524 -6.05 18.58 -7.80
C SER A 524 -6.88 19.84 -8.08
N ALA A 525 -8.20 19.72 -7.99
CA ALA A 525 -9.13 20.83 -8.21
C ALA A 525 -8.93 21.93 -7.15
N LEU A 526 -8.84 21.53 -5.87
CA LEU A 526 -8.64 22.45 -4.75
C LEU A 526 -7.37 23.29 -4.92
N PHE A 527 -6.21 22.65 -5.13
CA PHE A 527 -4.94 23.36 -5.22
C PHE A 527 -4.86 24.25 -6.45
N SER A 528 -5.40 23.81 -7.60
CA SER A 528 -5.46 24.66 -8.81
C SER A 528 -6.34 25.88 -8.58
N SER A 529 -7.53 25.72 -8.02
CA SER A 529 -8.45 26.84 -7.78
C SER A 529 -7.92 27.83 -6.75
N LEU A 530 -7.14 27.38 -5.75
CA LEU A 530 -6.47 28.29 -4.82
C LEU A 530 -5.36 29.12 -5.50
N LEU A 531 -4.57 28.52 -6.40
CA LEU A 531 -3.59 29.27 -7.20
C LEU A 531 -4.27 30.33 -8.09
N GLU A 532 -5.37 29.96 -8.74
CA GLU A 532 -6.15 30.88 -9.58
C GLU A 532 -6.77 32.01 -8.77
N LYS A 533 -7.39 31.70 -7.63
CA LYS A 533 -8.00 32.67 -6.71
C LYS A 533 -7.00 33.72 -6.22
N GLU A 534 -5.80 33.29 -5.85
CA GLU A 534 -4.73 34.15 -5.33
C GLU A 534 -3.80 34.69 -6.43
N ASN A 535 -4.09 34.42 -7.70
CA ASN A 535 -3.28 34.81 -8.87
C ASN A 535 -1.79 34.44 -8.71
N CYS A 536 -1.52 33.23 -8.20
CA CYS A 536 -0.18 32.70 -7.97
C CYS A 536 0.18 31.70 -9.08
N ALA A 537 1.39 31.77 -9.61
CA ALA A 537 1.86 30.83 -10.63
C ALA A 537 2.22 29.45 -10.05
N GLN A 538 2.54 29.42 -8.75
CA GLN A 538 3.02 28.24 -8.04
C GLN A 538 2.70 28.31 -6.55
N GLY A 539 2.74 27.17 -5.88
CA GLY A 539 2.62 27.08 -4.43
C GLY A 539 3.63 26.12 -3.82
N LEU A 540 3.83 26.28 -2.51
CA LEU A 540 4.72 25.47 -1.67
C LEU A 540 3.90 24.74 -0.60
N PHE A 541 4.22 23.46 -0.41
CA PHE A 541 3.52 22.58 0.52
C PHE A 541 4.53 21.74 1.31
N SER A 542 4.77 22.11 2.57
CA SER A 542 5.79 21.49 3.43
C SER A 542 5.17 20.44 4.36
N VAL A 543 5.47 19.17 4.14
CA VAL A 543 4.92 18.03 4.90
C VAL A 543 5.94 17.52 5.90
N SER A 544 5.56 17.46 7.19
CA SER A 544 6.35 16.76 8.21
C SER A 544 6.22 15.24 8.02
N LYS A 545 7.32 14.53 7.79
CA LYS A 545 7.33 13.08 7.54
C LYS A 545 6.88 12.32 8.79
N THR A 546 5.76 11.60 8.68
CA THR A 546 5.35 10.62 9.70
C THR A 546 5.10 9.25 9.06
N LYS A 547 5.06 8.20 9.90
CA LYS A 547 4.67 6.85 9.42
C LYS A 547 3.23 6.84 8.88
N LYS A 548 2.35 7.72 9.36
CA LYS A 548 0.92 7.68 9.04
C LYS A 548 0.56 8.50 7.79
N ASN A 549 1.27 9.59 7.48
CA ASN A 549 0.96 10.47 6.33
C ASN A 549 1.64 10.08 5.01
N ILE A 550 1.91 8.79 4.80
CA ILE A 550 2.42 8.28 3.52
C ILE A 550 1.40 8.55 2.40
N LEU A 551 0.10 8.40 2.70
CA LEU A 551 -0.96 8.60 1.72
C LEU A 551 -0.96 10.03 1.15
N LEU A 552 -0.85 11.06 2.00
CA LEU A 552 -0.75 12.46 1.54
C LEU A 552 0.40 12.64 0.57
N ARG A 553 1.60 12.18 0.95
CA ARG A 553 2.82 12.36 0.16
C ARG A 553 2.68 11.71 -1.22
N ASN A 554 2.18 10.48 -1.26
CA ASN A 554 1.93 9.78 -2.51
C ASN A 554 0.86 10.48 -3.36
N THR A 555 -0.19 11.00 -2.72
CA THR A 555 -1.28 11.70 -3.41
C THR A 555 -0.76 12.98 -4.07
N LEU A 556 -0.01 13.81 -3.34
CA LEU A 556 0.59 15.04 -3.87
C LEU A 556 1.46 14.75 -5.11
N GLN A 557 2.33 13.75 -5.03
CA GLN A 557 3.15 13.36 -6.18
C GLN A 557 2.29 12.84 -7.34
N SER A 558 1.27 12.03 -7.06
CA SER A 558 0.40 11.48 -8.12
C SER A 558 -0.44 12.52 -8.86
N ILE A 559 -0.67 13.70 -8.25
CA ILE A 559 -1.40 14.79 -8.88
C ILE A 559 -0.49 15.84 -9.54
N GLY A 560 0.84 15.65 -9.49
CA GLY A 560 1.81 16.50 -10.18
C GLY A 560 2.61 17.45 -9.28
N PHE A 561 2.61 17.26 -7.95
CA PHE A 561 3.53 18.01 -7.08
C PHE A 561 4.96 17.49 -7.26
N GLU A 562 5.92 18.41 -7.36
CA GLU A 562 7.34 18.12 -7.46
C GLU A 562 8.01 18.31 -6.10
N ILE A 563 9.00 17.46 -5.77
CA ILE A 563 9.79 17.67 -4.56
C ILE A 563 10.82 18.77 -4.84
N GLU A 564 10.73 19.87 -4.09
CA GLU A 564 11.70 20.97 -4.15
C GLU A 564 12.87 20.74 -3.17
N ASN A 565 12.57 20.25 -1.96
CA ASN A 565 13.56 19.92 -0.95
C ASN A 565 13.06 18.78 -0.05
N GLN A 566 13.98 18.00 0.52
CA GLN A 566 13.63 17.01 1.54
C GLN A 566 14.79 16.71 2.48
N ASP A 567 14.46 16.48 3.74
CA ASP A 567 15.38 15.99 4.77
C ASP A 567 14.79 14.77 5.49
N SER A 568 15.36 14.35 6.63
CA SER A 568 14.86 13.18 7.37
C SER A 568 13.45 13.37 7.95
N ASN A 569 13.05 14.61 8.19
CA ASN A 569 11.85 14.99 8.95
C ASN A 569 10.80 15.72 8.11
N MET A 570 11.14 16.27 6.95
CA MET A 570 10.25 17.10 6.14
C MET A 570 10.43 16.85 4.64
N ILE A 571 9.35 17.02 3.86
CA ILE A 571 9.38 17.16 2.40
C ILE A 571 8.72 18.47 2.06
N GLN A 572 9.40 19.31 1.29
CA GLN A 572 8.82 20.50 0.67
C GLN A 572 8.48 20.17 -0.78
N PHE A 573 7.20 20.29 -1.09
CA PHE A 573 6.70 20.17 -2.44
C PHE A 573 6.44 21.53 -3.07
N ARG A 574 6.60 21.60 -4.39
CA ARG A 574 6.16 22.70 -5.24
C ARG A 574 5.10 22.19 -6.21
N PHE A 575 4.12 23.04 -6.52
CA PHE A 575 3.07 22.73 -7.50
C PHE A 575 2.70 23.95 -8.33
N SER A 576 2.19 23.74 -9.54
CA SER A 576 1.74 24.76 -10.49
C SER A 576 0.29 24.49 -10.91
N LEU A 577 -0.22 25.21 -11.91
CA LEU A 577 -1.53 24.97 -12.52
C LEU A 577 -1.62 23.68 -13.35
N ASP A 578 -0.51 22.97 -13.56
CA ASP A 578 -0.43 21.77 -14.41
C ASP A 578 -0.81 20.47 -13.65
N LEU A 579 -1.64 20.59 -12.61
CA LEU A 579 -2.08 19.44 -11.81
C LEU A 579 -2.92 18.48 -12.65
N LEU A 580 -2.64 17.18 -12.49
CA LEU A 580 -3.32 16.13 -13.21
C LEU A 580 -4.79 16.05 -12.77
N ASN A 581 -5.68 15.91 -13.75
CA ASN A 581 -7.11 15.65 -13.54
C ASN A 581 -7.86 16.71 -12.70
N LYS A 582 -7.36 17.95 -12.67
CA LYS A 582 -7.99 19.06 -11.94
C LYS A 582 -9.42 19.37 -12.38
N ASP A 583 -9.80 19.05 -13.62
CA ASP A 583 -11.13 19.33 -14.18
C ASP A 583 -12.18 18.26 -13.86
N ILE A 584 -11.82 17.18 -13.14
CA ILE A 584 -12.77 16.12 -12.77
C ILE A 584 -13.78 16.61 -11.72
N VAL A 585 -13.36 17.51 -10.85
CA VAL A 585 -14.14 17.99 -9.70
C VAL A 585 -14.50 19.46 -9.94
N GLY A 586 -15.78 19.78 -9.91
CA GLY A 586 -16.25 21.17 -10.00
C GLY A 586 -15.90 21.96 -8.74
N VAL A 587 -15.60 23.25 -8.88
CA VAL A 587 -15.25 24.12 -7.75
C VAL A 587 -16.21 25.31 -7.70
N LEU A 588 -16.83 25.50 -6.53
CA LEU A 588 -17.62 26.66 -6.16
C LEU A 588 -16.79 27.47 -5.14
N LEU A 589 -16.64 28.77 -5.39
CA LEU A 589 -15.77 29.67 -4.62
C LEU A 589 -16.54 30.64 -3.72
#